data_AF-D5KU03-F1
#
_entry.id   AF-D5KU03-F1
#
_cell.length_a   1.000
_cell.length_b   1.000
_cell.length_c   1.000
_cell.angle_alpha   90.00
_cell.angle_beta   90.00
_cell.angle_gamma   90.00
#
_symmetry.space_group_name_H-M   'P 1'
#
loop_
_entity.id
_entity.type
_entity.pdbx_description
1 polymer ?
#
loop_
_entity_poly.entity_id
_entity_poly.type
_entity_poly.pdbx_seq_one_letter_code
_entity_poly.pdbx_strand_id
1 'polypeptide(L)'
;VVKGMMFDRGYLSPYFVTNSEKMVAELENPFILLFEKKLSNLQPMLPILEAVVQSQRPLLIIAEDVEGEALATLVVNRLRGGLKVAAVKAPGFGDRRKAMMEDIAILTKGELITEDLGMKLENVSIKSLGTAKRVTISKENTVIVDGNGDKKNIED
;
A
#
# COMPACT_ATOMS: atom_id res chain seq x y z
N VAL A 1 -23.42 -5.72 -3.92
CA VAL A 1 -22.73 -4.63 -3.18
C VAL A 1 -21.29 -5.07 -2.97
N VAL A 2 -20.31 -4.32 -3.51
CA VAL A 2 -18.89 -4.60 -3.26
C VAL A 2 -18.62 -4.29 -1.79
N LYS A 3 -18.25 -5.29 -1.00
CA LYS A 3 -17.82 -5.11 0.41
C LYS A 3 -16.35 -4.69 0.44
N GLY A 4 -16.07 -3.46 0.01
CA GLY A 4 -14.70 -2.97 -0.11
C GLY A 4 -14.63 -1.54 -0.63
N MET A 5 -13.43 -0.99 -0.62
CA MET A 5 -13.11 0.33 -1.17
C MET A 5 -12.41 0.18 -2.52
N MET A 6 -12.80 1.01 -3.49
CA MET A 6 -12.18 1.07 -4.80
C MET A 6 -11.73 2.49 -5.09
N PHE A 7 -10.57 2.64 -5.72
CA PHE A 7 -10.09 3.93 -6.22
C PHE A 7 -9.30 3.80 -7.52
N ASP A 8 -9.31 4.86 -8.32
CA ASP A 8 -8.82 4.91 -9.71
C ASP A 8 -7.29 5.14 -9.79
N ARG A 9 -6.53 4.27 -9.11
CA ARG A 9 -5.07 4.19 -9.21
C ARG A 9 -4.65 2.74 -9.38
N GLY A 10 -4.04 2.42 -10.51
CA GLY A 10 -3.49 1.09 -10.79
C GLY A 10 -2.04 0.91 -10.35
N TYR A 11 -1.47 -0.25 -10.69
CA TYR A 11 -0.08 -0.57 -10.37
C TYR A 11 0.89 0.42 -11.03
N LEU A 12 1.93 0.81 -10.30
CA LEU A 12 3.00 1.67 -10.83
C LEU A 12 3.93 0.93 -11.80
N SER A 13 3.93 -0.41 -11.78
CA SER A 13 4.71 -1.24 -12.68
C SER A 13 3.95 -2.52 -13.04
N PRO A 14 3.90 -2.92 -14.34
CA PRO A 14 3.30 -4.19 -14.74
C PRO A 14 4.06 -5.40 -14.15
N TYR A 15 5.29 -5.21 -13.68
CA TYR A 15 6.04 -6.26 -13.00
C TYR A 15 5.44 -6.65 -11.64
N PHE A 16 4.50 -5.85 -11.08
CA PHE A 16 3.76 -6.25 -9.88
C PHE A 16 2.62 -7.24 -10.15
N VAL A 17 2.22 -7.45 -11.40
CA VAL A 17 1.17 -8.41 -11.78
C VAL A 17 1.52 -9.80 -11.24
N THR A 18 0.57 -10.42 -10.54
CA THR A 18 0.70 -11.79 -10.02
C THR A 18 -0.17 -12.78 -10.79
N ASN A 19 -1.22 -12.29 -11.46
CA ASN A 19 -2.06 -13.05 -12.37
C ASN A 19 -1.96 -12.46 -13.79
N SER A 20 -1.13 -13.08 -14.63
CA SER A 20 -0.86 -12.62 -16.00
C SER A 20 -2.05 -12.80 -16.95
N GLU A 21 -2.98 -13.71 -16.67
CA GLU A 21 -4.17 -13.92 -17.52
C GLU A 21 -5.14 -12.75 -17.35
N LYS A 22 -5.35 -12.33 -16.10
CA LYS A 22 -6.24 -11.21 -15.75
C LYS A 22 -5.55 -9.85 -15.80
N MET A 23 -4.22 -9.82 -15.90
CA MET A 23 -3.38 -8.62 -15.82
C MET A 23 -3.63 -7.83 -14.52
N VAL A 24 -3.60 -8.53 -13.39
CA VAL A 24 -3.78 -7.94 -12.05
C VAL A 24 -2.73 -8.40 -11.05
N ALA A 25 -2.42 -7.55 -10.07
CA ALA A 25 -1.78 -7.97 -8.84
C ALA A 25 -2.87 -8.35 -7.82
N GLU A 26 -2.90 -9.62 -7.42
CA GLU A 26 -3.73 -10.16 -6.35
C GLU A 26 -2.85 -10.37 -5.11
N LEU A 27 -3.19 -9.67 -4.01
CA LEU A 27 -2.51 -9.75 -2.73
C LEU A 27 -3.49 -10.31 -1.68
N GLU A 28 -3.17 -11.47 -1.10
CA GLU A 28 -3.95 -12.11 -0.03
C GLU A 28 -3.36 -11.76 1.34
N ASN A 29 -4.23 -11.36 2.27
CA ASN A 29 -3.88 -10.87 3.61
C ASN A 29 -2.70 -9.86 3.61
N PRO A 30 -2.69 -8.81 2.77
CA PRO A 30 -1.56 -7.90 2.70
C PRO A 30 -1.42 -7.04 3.95
N PHE A 31 -0.20 -6.58 4.18
CA PHE A 31 0.07 -5.33 4.87
C PHE A 31 -0.09 -4.16 3.92
N ILE A 32 -0.53 -3.01 4.43
CA ILE A 32 -0.80 -1.80 3.66
C ILE A 32 -0.05 -0.64 4.32
N LEU A 33 0.97 -0.11 3.64
CA LEU A 33 1.66 1.11 4.03
C LEU A 33 0.97 2.31 3.39
N LEU A 34 0.68 3.31 4.21
CA LEU A 34 0.08 4.58 3.81
C LEU A 34 1.10 5.69 4.07
N PHE A 35 1.68 6.25 3.03
CA PHE A 35 2.68 7.30 3.15
C PHE A 35 2.25 8.55 2.39
N GLU A 36 2.24 9.70 3.03
CA GLU A 36 1.64 10.90 2.43
C GLU A 36 2.49 11.49 1.27
N LYS A 37 3.81 11.26 1.30
CA LYS A 37 4.77 11.87 0.38
C LYS A 37 5.27 10.90 -0.68
N LYS A 38 6.13 11.42 -1.56
CA LYS A 38 6.82 10.64 -2.59
C LYS A 38 7.89 9.75 -1.97
N LEU A 39 7.98 8.54 -2.49
CA LEU A 39 9.01 7.57 -2.14
C LEU A 39 10.01 7.43 -3.30
N SER A 40 11.17 8.07 -3.16
CA SER A 40 12.25 8.05 -4.17
C SER A 40 13.42 7.13 -3.81
N ASN A 41 13.57 6.81 -2.52
CA ASN A 41 14.59 5.90 -1.98
C ASN A 41 13.97 4.95 -0.94
N LEU A 42 14.54 3.75 -0.77
CA LEU A 42 14.03 2.74 0.18
C LEU A 42 14.80 2.67 1.49
N GLN A 43 15.89 3.42 1.65
CA GLN A 43 16.73 3.34 2.85
C GLN A 43 15.93 3.58 4.15
N PRO A 44 15.04 4.58 4.24
CA PRO A 44 14.15 4.78 5.39
C PRO A 44 13.15 3.64 5.62
N MET A 45 12.88 2.82 4.60
CA MET A 45 11.93 1.72 4.66
C MET A 45 12.57 0.36 4.93
N LEU A 46 13.90 0.25 4.97
CA LEU A 46 14.57 -1.03 5.20
C LEU A 46 14.04 -1.76 6.44
N PRO A 47 13.87 -1.11 7.62
CA PRO A 47 13.37 -1.79 8.82
C PRO A 47 11.99 -2.43 8.63
N ILE A 48 11.06 -1.71 7.98
CA ILE A 48 9.71 -2.22 7.76
C ILE A 48 9.66 -3.27 6.65
N LEU A 49 10.49 -3.13 5.60
CA LEU A 49 10.60 -4.12 4.53
C LEU A 49 11.14 -5.46 5.06
N GLU A 50 12.17 -5.44 5.90
CA GLU A 50 12.71 -6.63 6.55
C GLU A 50 11.64 -7.34 7.40
N ALA A 51 10.91 -6.57 8.20
CA ALA A 51 9.84 -7.12 9.04
C ALA A 51 8.72 -7.76 8.19
N VAL A 52 8.34 -7.13 7.07
CA VAL A 52 7.33 -7.70 6.15
C VAL A 52 7.85 -8.97 5.47
N VAL A 53 9.11 -9.02 5.03
CA VAL A 53 9.71 -10.24 4.46
C VAL A 53 9.67 -11.38 5.48
N GLN A 54 10.02 -11.12 6.75
CA GLN A 54 9.96 -12.14 7.81
C GLN A 54 8.54 -12.66 8.05
N SER A 55 7.52 -11.81 7.89
CA SER A 55 6.12 -12.22 8.02
C SER A 55 5.60 -13.08 6.87
N GLN A 56 6.32 -13.13 5.74
CA GLN A 56 5.92 -13.81 4.49
C GLN A 56 4.59 -13.33 3.87
N ARG A 57 4.06 -12.20 4.36
CA ARG A 57 2.85 -11.55 3.86
C ARG A 57 3.17 -10.53 2.76
N PRO A 58 2.26 -10.31 1.80
CA PRO A 58 2.45 -9.27 0.79
C PRO A 58 2.39 -7.86 1.38
N LEU A 59 3.04 -6.91 0.71
CA LEU A 59 2.98 -5.48 0.99
C LEU A 59 2.29 -4.73 -0.15
N LEU A 60 1.33 -3.89 0.19
CA LEU A 60 0.86 -2.81 -0.66
C LEU A 60 1.44 -1.49 -0.15
N ILE A 61 2.06 -0.72 -1.03
CA ILE A 61 2.50 0.66 -0.76
C ILE A 61 1.55 1.62 -1.46
N ILE A 62 0.91 2.50 -0.70
CA ILE A 62 0.12 3.62 -1.20
C ILE A 62 0.83 4.91 -0.80
N ALA A 63 1.36 5.63 -1.78
CA ALA A 63 2.15 6.85 -1.58
C ALA A 63 1.74 7.96 -2.55
N GLU A 64 2.12 9.22 -2.34
CA GLU A 64 1.89 10.26 -3.37
C GLU A 64 2.44 9.80 -4.74
N ASP A 65 3.67 9.27 -4.71
CA ASP A 65 4.29 8.58 -5.83
C ASP A 65 5.35 7.61 -5.32
N VAL A 66 5.67 6.59 -6.13
CA VAL A 66 6.86 5.74 -5.92
C VAL A 66 7.65 5.76 -7.21
N GLU A 67 8.84 6.36 -7.18
CA GLU A 67 9.59 6.70 -8.38
C GLU A 67 11.09 6.39 -8.25
N GLY A 68 11.80 6.52 -9.37
CA GLY A 68 13.26 6.40 -9.43
C GLY A 68 13.80 5.07 -8.89
N GLU A 69 14.82 5.18 -8.05
CA GLU A 69 15.53 4.04 -7.46
C GLU A 69 14.60 3.17 -6.60
N ALA A 70 13.67 3.78 -5.86
CA ALA A 70 12.75 3.03 -5.03
C ALA A 70 11.87 2.08 -5.83
N LEU A 71 11.23 2.57 -6.90
CA LEU A 71 10.40 1.74 -7.77
C LEU A 71 11.21 0.62 -8.43
N ALA A 72 12.40 0.95 -8.96
CA ALA A 72 13.28 -0.02 -9.59
C ALA A 72 13.67 -1.15 -8.62
N THR A 73 14.00 -0.79 -7.38
CA THR A 73 14.41 -1.74 -6.34
C THR A 73 13.27 -2.64 -5.90
N LEU A 74 12.05 -2.10 -5.73
CA LEU A 74 10.86 -2.90 -5.42
C LEU A 74 10.55 -3.91 -6.54
N VAL A 75 10.64 -3.48 -7.80
CA VAL A 75 10.43 -4.34 -8.97
C VAL A 75 11.45 -5.48 -9.00
N VAL A 76 12.75 -5.18 -8.85
CA VAL A 76 13.80 -6.20 -8.85
C VAL A 76 13.62 -7.20 -7.72
N ASN A 77 13.29 -6.74 -6.51
CA ASN A 77 13.06 -7.63 -5.36
C ASN A 77 11.84 -8.52 -5.53
N ARG A 78 10.75 -8.01 -6.12
CA ARG A 78 9.61 -8.83 -6.51
C ARG A 78 10.00 -9.90 -7.51
N LEU A 79 10.73 -9.52 -8.58
CA LEU A 79 11.11 -10.46 -9.64
C LEU A 79 12.03 -11.57 -9.13
N ARG A 80 12.87 -11.28 -8.13
CA ARG A 80 13.71 -12.27 -7.44
C ARG A 80 12.95 -13.14 -6.42
N GLY A 81 11.67 -12.86 -6.19
CA GLY A 81 10.81 -13.62 -5.28
C GLY A 81 11.03 -13.34 -3.78
N GLY A 82 11.93 -12.42 -3.43
CA GLY A 82 12.27 -12.12 -2.04
C GLY A 82 11.24 -11.24 -1.31
N LEU A 83 10.52 -10.39 -2.06
CA LEU A 83 9.52 -9.47 -1.51
C LEU A 83 8.24 -9.49 -2.36
N LYS A 84 7.12 -9.92 -1.77
CA LYS A 84 5.80 -9.87 -2.41
C LYS A 84 5.24 -8.46 -2.25
N VAL A 85 5.45 -7.58 -3.22
CA VAL A 85 5.05 -6.16 -3.12
C VAL A 85 4.34 -5.65 -4.37
N ALA A 86 3.43 -4.71 -4.17
CA ALA A 86 2.91 -3.83 -5.20
C ALA A 86 2.87 -2.38 -4.69
N ALA A 87 2.99 -1.42 -5.59
CA ALA A 87 2.90 0.01 -5.28
C ALA A 87 1.90 0.71 -6.19
N VAL A 88 1.12 1.62 -5.62
CA VAL A 88 0.12 2.46 -6.29
C VAL A 88 0.23 3.90 -5.79
N LYS A 89 -0.21 4.86 -6.60
CA LYS A 89 -0.35 6.23 -6.12
C LYS A 89 -1.55 6.34 -5.18
N ALA A 90 -1.48 7.28 -4.24
CA ALA A 90 -2.59 7.69 -3.42
C ALA A 90 -3.72 8.28 -4.29
N PRO A 91 -4.99 8.04 -3.94
CA PRO A 91 -6.12 8.62 -4.65
C PRO A 91 -6.27 10.11 -4.33
N GLY A 92 -6.87 10.87 -5.24
CA GLY A 92 -7.08 12.31 -5.06
C GLY A 92 -5.82 13.16 -5.26
N PHE A 93 -5.92 14.43 -4.82
CA PHE A 93 -4.87 15.46 -4.86
C PHE A 93 -5.07 16.45 -3.71
N GLY A 94 -4.01 17.13 -3.26
CA GLY A 94 -4.08 18.13 -2.18
C GLY A 94 -4.73 17.59 -0.91
N ASP A 95 -5.57 18.39 -0.25
CA ASP A 95 -6.27 18.01 0.98
C ASP A 95 -7.20 16.80 0.79
N ARG A 96 -7.79 16.66 -0.40
CA ARG A 96 -8.64 15.50 -0.72
C ARG A 96 -7.83 14.19 -0.71
N ARG A 97 -6.56 14.22 -1.12
CA ARG A 97 -5.68 13.05 -1.01
C ARG A 97 -5.45 12.67 0.45
N LYS A 98 -5.18 13.64 1.32
CA LYS A 98 -4.99 13.39 2.75
C LYS A 98 -6.23 12.74 3.36
N ALA A 99 -7.41 13.32 3.13
CA ALA A 99 -8.68 12.78 3.60
C ALA A 99 -8.94 11.35 3.11
N MET A 100 -8.77 11.09 1.80
CA MET A 100 -8.96 9.73 1.27
C MET A 100 -7.94 8.72 1.80
N MET A 101 -6.70 9.16 2.09
CA MET A 101 -5.69 8.31 2.71
C MET A 101 -6.01 8.00 4.17
N GLU A 102 -6.61 8.95 4.90
CA GLU A 102 -7.15 8.73 6.24
C GLU A 102 -8.32 7.73 6.21
N ASP A 103 -9.23 7.82 5.24
CA ASP A 103 -10.32 6.84 5.07
C ASP A 103 -9.77 5.42 4.85
N ILE A 104 -8.71 5.28 4.05
CA ILE A 104 -8.02 3.99 3.86
C ILE A 104 -7.39 3.52 5.17
N ALA A 105 -6.76 4.42 5.94
CA ALA A 105 -6.17 4.10 7.23
C ALA A 105 -7.22 3.56 8.19
N ILE A 106 -8.36 4.24 8.30
CA ILE A 106 -9.51 3.83 9.12
C ILE A 106 -10.04 2.47 8.66
N LEU A 107 -10.32 2.30 7.36
CA LEU A 107 -10.82 1.06 6.77
C LEU A 107 -9.90 -0.13 7.03
N THR A 108 -8.59 0.07 7.02
CA THR A 108 -7.59 -0.99 7.09
C THR A 108 -6.99 -1.16 8.49
N LYS A 109 -7.38 -0.32 9.45
CA LYS A 109 -6.76 -0.21 10.79
C LYS A 109 -5.26 0.07 10.71
N GLY A 110 -4.87 0.88 9.74
CA GLY A 110 -3.51 1.38 9.57
C GLY A 110 -3.36 2.80 10.12
N GLU A 111 -2.12 3.28 10.08
CA GLU A 111 -1.76 4.67 10.40
C GLU A 111 -1.30 5.37 9.11
N LEU A 112 -1.81 6.57 8.85
CA LEU A 112 -1.28 7.40 7.77
C LEU A 112 0.03 8.04 8.22
N ILE A 113 1.13 7.65 7.58
CA ILE A 113 2.46 8.16 7.90
C ILE A 113 2.64 9.54 7.26
N THR A 114 2.59 10.59 8.09
CA THR A 114 2.76 11.99 7.69
C THR A 114 4.03 12.58 8.30
N GLU A 115 4.92 13.10 7.45
CA GLU A 115 6.11 13.79 7.94
C GLU A 115 5.78 15.15 8.57
N ASP A 116 4.65 15.75 8.20
CA ASP A 116 4.19 17.03 8.74
C ASP A 116 3.88 16.94 10.25
N LEU A 117 3.54 15.74 10.75
CA LEU A 117 3.35 15.45 12.18
C LEU A 117 4.62 14.90 12.86
N GLY A 118 5.78 14.96 12.17
CA GLY A 118 7.06 14.49 12.69
C GLY A 118 7.27 12.98 12.64
N MET A 119 6.38 12.23 11.98
CA MET A 119 6.58 10.80 11.78
C MET A 119 7.74 10.54 10.82
N LYS A 120 8.47 9.45 11.05
CA LYS A 120 9.58 9.01 10.20
C LYS A 120 9.35 7.59 9.74
N LEU A 121 9.52 7.32 8.44
CA LEU A 121 9.41 5.97 7.87
C LEU A 121 10.32 4.95 8.58
N GLU A 122 11.50 5.39 9.03
CA GLU A 122 12.47 4.58 9.79
C GLU A 122 11.91 4.01 11.11
N ASN A 123 10.94 4.70 11.70
CA ASN A 123 10.32 4.34 12.97
C ASN A 123 8.99 3.57 12.80
N VAL A 124 8.54 3.38 11.56
CA VAL A 124 7.28 2.68 11.27
C VAL A 124 7.44 1.21 11.60
N SER A 125 6.51 0.68 12.38
CA SER A 125 6.46 -0.74 12.73
C SER A 125 5.34 -1.46 11.98
N ILE A 126 5.36 -2.79 11.98
CA ILE A 126 4.26 -3.60 11.43
C ILE A 126 2.89 -3.23 12.02
N LYS A 127 2.85 -2.72 13.27
CA LYS A 127 1.60 -2.33 13.93
C LYS A 127 0.97 -1.06 13.32
N SER A 128 1.76 -0.23 12.65
CA SER A 128 1.28 0.95 11.94
C SER A 128 0.73 0.60 10.55
N LEU A 129 1.02 -0.59 10.03
CA LEU A 129 0.53 -1.01 8.72
C LEU A 129 -0.94 -1.43 8.80
N GLY A 130 -1.73 -0.95 7.85
CA GLY A 130 -3.08 -1.44 7.64
C GLY A 130 -3.10 -2.89 7.17
N THR A 131 -4.25 -3.53 7.27
CA THR A 131 -4.47 -4.88 6.78
C THR A 131 -5.84 -5.02 6.13
N ALA A 132 -5.93 -5.94 5.17
CA ALA A 132 -7.18 -6.33 4.53
C ALA A 132 -7.15 -7.82 4.24
N LYS A 133 -8.30 -8.43 3.95
CA LYS A 133 -8.35 -9.83 3.50
C LYS A 133 -7.74 -9.98 2.11
N ARG A 134 -8.06 -9.07 1.19
CA ARG A 134 -7.59 -9.11 -0.19
C ARG A 134 -7.44 -7.71 -0.77
N VAL A 135 -6.41 -7.52 -1.59
CA VAL A 135 -6.29 -6.38 -2.48
C VAL A 135 -6.09 -6.86 -3.91
N THR A 136 -6.80 -6.25 -4.85
CA THR A 136 -6.63 -6.47 -6.29
C THR A 136 -6.30 -5.15 -6.97
N ILE A 137 -5.25 -5.15 -7.79
CA ILE A 137 -4.75 -3.96 -8.48
C ILE A 137 -4.69 -4.27 -9.97
N SER A 138 -5.45 -3.53 -10.77
CA SER A 138 -5.37 -3.56 -12.23
C SER A 138 -4.50 -2.43 -12.76
N LYS A 139 -4.46 -2.25 -14.08
CA LYS A 139 -3.79 -1.12 -14.71
C LYS A 139 -4.36 0.24 -14.28
N GLU A 140 -5.64 0.28 -13.95
CA GLU A 140 -6.37 1.53 -13.71
C GLU A 140 -6.85 1.68 -12.27
N ASN A 141 -7.15 0.57 -11.59
CA ASN A 141 -7.88 0.59 -10.32
C ASN A 141 -7.22 -0.26 -9.25
N THR A 142 -7.44 0.13 -7.99
CA THR A 142 -7.16 -0.67 -6.80
C THR A 142 -8.45 -0.94 -6.05
N VAL A 143 -8.63 -2.17 -5.59
CA VAL A 143 -9.77 -2.61 -4.79
C VAL A 143 -9.27 -3.26 -3.51
N ILE A 144 -9.67 -2.74 -2.36
CA ILE A 144 -9.38 -3.25 -1.02
C ILE A 144 -10.65 -3.90 -0.48
N VAL A 145 -10.60 -5.20 -0.17
CA VAL A 145 -11.76 -6.00 0.28
C VAL A 145 -11.55 -6.47 1.71
N ASP A 146 -12.60 -6.32 2.52
CA ASP A 146 -12.62 -6.66 3.95
C ASP A 146 -11.39 -6.09 4.70
N GLY A 147 -11.27 -4.76 4.73
CA GLY A 147 -10.30 -4.06 5.58
C GLY A 147 -10.54 -4.37 7.06
N ASN A 148 -9.47 -4.44 7.85
CA ASN A 148 -9.53 -4.84 9.26
C ASN A 148 -9.88 -3.68 10.23
N GLY A 149 -10.36 -2.56 9.69
CA GLY A 149 -10.90 -1.43 10.45
C GLY A 149 -12.07 -1.85 11.33
N ASP A 150 -12.20 -1.21 12.49
CA ASP A 150 -13.35 -1.44 13.35
C ASP A 150 -14.60 -0.93 12.63
N LYS A 151 -15.60 -1.80 12.43
CA LYS A 151 -16.83 -1.48 11.68
C LYS A 151 -17.54 -0.22 12.15
N LYS A 152 -17.35 0.18 13.41
CA LYS A 152 -17.90 1.40 14.00
C LYS A 152 -17.33 2.70 13.42
N ASN A 153 -16.17 2.66 12.79
CA ASN A 153 -15.52 3.84 12.21
C ASN A 153 -15.75 3.96 10.69
N ILE A 154 -16.53 3.05 10.09
CA ILE A 154 -16.79 3.01 8.63
C ILE A 154 -18.21 3.54 8.31
N GLU A 155 -19.02 3.81 9.33
CA GLU A 155 -20.36 4.41 9.22
C GLU A 155 -20.32 5.83 9.81
N ASP A 156 -19.86 6.82 9.03
CA ASP A 156 -20.20 8.24 9.16
C ASP A 156 -20.10 8.92 7.78
#